data_AF-A0A8H6UFG9-F1
#
_entry.id   AF-A0A8H6UFG9-F1
#
_cell.length_a   1.000
_cell.length_b   1.000
_cell.length_c   1.000
_cell.angle_alpha   90.00
_cell.angle_beta   90.00
_cell.angle_gamma   90.00
#
_symmetry.space_group_name_H-M   'P 1'
#
loop_
_entity.id
_entity.type
_entity.pdbx_description
1 polymer ?
#
loop_
_entity_poly.entity_id
_entity_poly.type
_entity_poly.pdbx_seq_one_letter_code
_entity_poly.pdbx_strand_id
1 'polypeptide(L)'
;MATTVMPVSTTITRASPAVEPRRPSHEQLNILAHQQKPEYHQAMARIMELRERYVKERWAFIEGEEMVSFLTKLGATAEDMEGMKTVSDKLYDDPTLPFRRSRNGRFCADMENKTLQRLAFQPFALSAEEDFKRYDSGKVRVFDEIEDNLQLNTALQALMVFKVAMIHGIGIPHRPLLNYDANKWVCALFNVRTFTNKDVQGEPALEGVHSDGVDHTMTTYLGSNNMTPSSAVTYMHEMEETTGIQIHETKTHLV
;
A
#
# COMPACT_ATOMS: atom_id res chain seq x y z
N MET A 1 -56.24 35.28 19.29
CA MET A 1 -55.65 34.82 18.01
C MET A 1 -55.04 33.46 18.27
N ALA A 2 -55.57 32.41 17.66
CA ALA A 2 -55.12 31.03 17.84
C ALA A 2 -54.06 30.70 16.80
N THR A 3 -52.89 30.25 17.25
CA THR A 3 -51.76 29.86 16.38
C THR A 3 -51.87 28.38 16.06
N THR A 4 -52.23 28.07 14.81
CA THR A 4 -52.28 26.69 14.27
C THR A 4 -50.86 26.22 13.98
N VAL A 5 -50.41 25.15 14.64
CA VAL A 5 -49.15 24.46 14.32
C VAL A 5 -49.46 23.38 13.29
N MET A 6 -48.85 23.47 12.11
CA MET A 6 -48.94 22.44 11.07
C MET A 6 -47.92 21.30 11.38
N PRO A 7 -48.28 20.03 11.21
CA PRO A 7 -47.34 18.93 11.39
C PRO A 7 -46.44 18.78 10.14
N VAL A 8 -45.14 18.62 10.39
CA VAL A 8 -44.15 18.29 9.35
C VAL A 8 -44.27 16.79 9.04
N SER A 9 -44.59 16.47 7.79
CA SER A 9 -44.65 15.09 7.30
C SER A 9 -43.23 14.59 7.03
N THR A 10 -42.72 13.70 7.89
CA THR A 10 -41.43 13.05 7.70
C THR A 10 -41.64 11.76 6.90
N THR A 11 -41.52 11.85 5.57
CA THR A 11 -41.50 10.66 4.72
C THR A 11 -40.15 9.97 4.90
N ILE A 12 -40.13 8.86 5.64
CA ILE A 12 -38.96 8.00 5.78
C ILE A 12 -38.76 7.26 4.46
N THR A 13 -37.79 7.68 3.66
CA THR A 13 -37.35 6.94 2.46
C THR A 13 -36.69 5.65 2.93
N ARG A 14 -37.36 4.51 2.68
CA ARG A 14 -36.84 3.18 3.01
C ARG A 14 -35.54 2.96 2.22
N ALA A 15 -34.43 2.74 2.93
CA ALA A 15 -33.16 2.39 2.30
C ALA A 15 -33.34 1.14 1.42
N SER A 16 -32.78 1.18 0.21
CA SER A 16 -32.73 0.02 -0.68
C SER A 16 -32.08 -1.16 0.03
N PRO A 17 -32.55 -2.40 -0.19
CA PRO A 17 -31.94 -3.58 0.42
C PRO A 17 -30.46 -3.67 0.03
N ALA A 18 -29.63 -4.06 0.99
CA ALA A 18 -28.21 -4.31 0.76
C ALA A 18 -28.06 -5.32 -0.38
N VAL A 19 -27.31 -4.94 -1.42
CA VAL A 19 -26.91 -5.85 -2.49
C VAL A 19 -26.09 -6.95 -1.83
N GLU A 20 -26.52 -8.21 -1.94
CA GLU A 20 -25.74 -9.34 -1.45
C GLU A 20 -24.34 -9.30 -2.10
N PRO A 21 -23.26 -9.48 -1.33
CA PRO A 21 -21.93 -9.49 -1.89
C PRO A 21 -21.84 -10.65 -2.88
N ARG A 22 -21.60 -10.32 -4.16
CA ARG A 22 -21.30 -11.33 -5.18
C ARG A 22 -20.14 -12.18 -4.67
N ARG A 23 -20.33 -13.50 -4.61
CA ARG A 23 -19.21 -14.42 -4.39
C ARG A 23 -18.17 -14.14 -5.47
N PRO A 24 -16.89 -13.89 -5.12
CA PRO A 24 -15.87 -13.70 -6.12
C PRO A 24 -15.79 -14.96 -6.97
N SER A 25 -15.70 -14.80 -8.30
CA SER A 25 -15.43 -15.90 -9.22
C SER A 25 -14.00 -16.43 -9.12
N HIS A 26 -13.15 -15.74 -8.35
CA HIS A 26 -11.76 -16.07 -8.08
C HIS A 26 -11.61 -16.65 -6.66
N GLU A 27 -10.90 -17.77 -6.57
CA GLU A 27 -10.51 -18.36 -5.30
C GLU A 27 -9.49 -17.44 -4.60
N GLN A 28 -9.79 -17.03 -3.37
CA GLN A 28 -8.86 -16.21 -2.57
C GLN A 28 -7.75 -17.08 -1.98
N LEU A 29 -6.57 -16.50 -1.77
CA LEU A 29 -5.44 -17.19 -1.17
C LEU A 29 -5.79 -17.64 0.25
N ASN A 30 -5.80 -18.95 0.46
CA ASN A 30 -5.82 -19.55 1.78
C ASN A 30 -4.43 -20.09 2.12
N ILE A 31 -3.61 -19.27 2.76
CA ILE A 31 -2.25 -19.64 3.15
C ILE A 31 -2.18 -20.91 4.01
N LEU A 32 -3.21 -21.18 4.82
CA LEU A 32 -3.27 -22.36 5.68
C LEU A 32 -3.41 -23.65 4.87
N ALA A 33 -3.88 -23.59 3.62
CA ALA A 33 -3.86 -24.74 2.72
C ALA A 33 -2.43 -25.11 2.25
N HIS A 34 -1.48 -24.16 2.35
CA HIS A 34 -0.09 -24.36 1.94
C HIS A 34 0.82 -24.74 3.12
N GLN A 35 0.36 -24.61 4.37
CA GLN A 35 1.20 -24.76 5.56
C GLN A 35 1.83 -26.15 5.74
N GLN A 36 1.30 -27.19 5.08
CA GLN A 36 1.83 -28.56 5.16
C GLN A 36 2.90 -28.84 4.09
N LYS A 37 3.13 -27.90 3.17
CA LYS A 37 4.09 -28.05 2.07
C LYS A 37 5.50 -27.73 2.58
N PRO A 38 6.53 -28.56 2.30
CA PRO A 38 7.91 -28.25 2.71
C PRO A 38 8.41 -26.89 2.21
N GLU A 39 8.01 -26.50 0.99
CA GLU A 39 8.41 -25.24 0.36
C GLU A 39 7.86 -24.02 1.13
N TYR A 40 6.69 -24.16 1.75
CA TYR A 40 6.12 -23.12 2.60
C TYR A 40 7.01 -22.86 3.82
N HIS A 41 7.45 -23.91 4.50
CA HIS A 41 8.35 -23.77 5.66
C HIS A 41 9.71 -23.20 5.28
N GLN A 42 10.26 -23.58 4.12
CA GLN A 42 11.50 -23.00 3.60
C GLN A 42 11.34 -21.50 3.34
N ALA A 43 10.24 -21.08 2.71
CA ALA A 43 9.95 -19.67 2.49
C ALA A 43 9.82 -18.92 3.82
N MET A 44 9.04 -19.44 4.78
CA MET A 44 8.87 -18.80 6.08
C MET A 44 10.17 -18.68 6.86
N ALA A 45 11.02 -19.71 6.87
CA ALA A 45 12.34 -19.64 7.51
C ALA A 45 13.18 -18.51 6.90
N ARG A 46 13.24 -18.44 5.57
CA ARG A 46 13.98 -17.38 4.88
C ARG A 46 13.40 -15.98 5.11
N ILE A 47 12.07 -15.85 5.16
CA ILE A 47 11.40 -14.59 5.51
C ILE A 47 11.76 -14.16 6.95
N MET A 48 11.89 -15.11 7.89
CA MET A 48 12.32 -14.79 9.25
C MET A 48 13.77 -14.31 9.32
N GLU A 49 14.68 -14.85 8.52
CA GLU A 49 16.04 -14.31 8.40
C GLU A 49 16.06 -12.88 7.85
N LEU A 50 15.24 -12.60 6.83
CA LEU A 50 15.08 -11.24 6.29
C LEU A 50 14.47 -10.29 7.32
N ARG A 51 13.52 -10.78 8.11
CA ARG A 51 12.92 -10.03 9.22
C ARG A 51 13.95 -9.68 10.27
N GLU A 52 14.83 -10.60 10.68
CA GLU A 52 15.89 -10.30 11.64
C GLU A 52 16.77 -9.15 11.17
N ARG A 53 17.14 -9.16 9.88
CA ARG A 53 17.85 -8.05 9.25
C ARG A 53 17.04 -6.76 9.29
N TYR A 54 15.77 -6.81 8.88
CA TYR A 54 14.88 -5.64 8.89
C TYR A 54 14.70 -5.03 10.29
N VAL A 55 14.59 -5.86 11.34
CA VAL A 55 14.50 -5.40 12.73
C VAL A 55 15.77 -4.65 13.15
N LYS A 56 16.94 -5.14 12.73
CA LYS A 56 18.24 -4.57 13.07
C LYS A 56 18.53 -3.29 12.27
N GLU A 57 18.35 -3.36 10.97
CA GLU A 57 18.80 -2.34 10.01
C GLU A 57 17.70 -1.32 9.68
N ARG A 58 16.44 -1.60 10.05
CA ARG A 58 15.25 -0.77 9.75
C ARG A 58 14.92 -0.63 8.27
N TRP A 59 15.66 -1.33 7.41
CA TRP A 59 15.37 -1.50 5.99
C TRP A 59 15.75 -2.91 5.53
N ALA A 60 15.21 -3.33 4.40
CA ALA A 60 15.60 -4.56 3.74
C ALA A 60 15.34 -4.43 2.24
N PHE A 61 16.38 -4.65 1.42
CA PHE A 61 16.23 -4.85 -0.01
C PHE A 61 16.11 -6.34 -0.31
N ILE A 62 15.18 -6.68 -1.20
CA ILE A 62 14.87 -8.05 -1.59
C ILE A 62 14.81 -8.08 -3.11
N GLU A 63 15.62 -8.95 -3.70
CA GLU A 63 15.68 -9.08 -5.15
C GLU A 63 14.37 -9.65 -5.71
N GLY A 64 14.03 -9.26 -6.93
CA GLY A 64 12.78 -9.66 -7.56
C GLY A 64 12.63 -11.18 -7.68
N GLU A 65 13.70 -11.90 -8.01
CA GLU A 65 13.70 -13.37 -8.11
C GLU A 65 13.42 -14.04 -6.75
N GLU A 66 14.01 -13.51 -5.68
CA GLU A 66 13.77 -14.00 -4.31
C GLU A 66 12.33 -13.73 -3.88
N MET A 67 11.81 -12.52 -4.14
CA MET A 67 10.41 -12.16 -3.86
C MET A 67 9.45 -13.07 -4.62
N VAL A 68 9.64 -13.26 -5.93
CA VAL A 68 8.83 -14.18 -6.76
C VAL A 68 8.81 -15.59 -6.17
N SER A 69 9.96 -16.07 -5.69
CA SER A 69 10.06 -17.37 -5.01
C SER A 69 9.20 -17.41 -3.74
N PHE A 70 9.25 -16.39 -2.89
CA PHE A 70 8.41 -16.32 -1.69
C PHE A 70 6.93 -16.33 -2.03
N LEU A 71 6.48 -15.46 -2.94
CA LEU A 71 5.05 -15.36 -3.29
C LEU A 71 4.51 -16.69 -3.80
N THR A 72 5.26 -17.35 -4.69
CA THR A 72 4.88 -18.68 -5.23
C THR A 72 4.76 -19.72 -4.11
N LYS A 73 5.74 -19.77 -3.20
CA LYS A 73 5.76 -20.74 -2.09
C LYS A 73 4.69 -20.45 -1.03
N LEU A 74 4.29 -19.19 -0.87
CA LEU A 74 3.17 -18.77 -0.04
C LEU A 74 1.80 -19.08 -0.69
N GLY A 75 1.78 -19.41 -1.97
CA GLY A 75 0.60 -19.91 -2.68
C GLY A 75 0.08 -19.03 -3.80
N ALA A 76 0.81 -18.00 -4.22
CA ALA A 76 0.47 -17.22 -5.40
C ALA A 76 0.41 -18.13 -6.64
N THR A 77 -0.64 -17.97 -7.45
CA THR A 77 -0.82 -18.73 -8.68
C THR A 77 0.05 -18.18 -9.80
N ALA A 78 0.46 -19.03 -10.75
CA ALA A 78 1.22 -18.58 -11.91
C ALA A 78 0.45 -17.55 -12.76
N GLU A 79 -0.86 -17.70 -12.88
CA GLU A 79 -1.74 -16.75 -13.58
C GLU A 79 -1.70 -15.37 -12.91
N ASP A 80 -1.85 -15.33 -11.58
CA ASP A 80 -1.81 -14.07 -10.84
C ASP A 80 -0.43 -13.41 -10.86
N MET A 81 0.64 -14.21 -10.81
CA MET A 81 2.01 -13.71 -10.98
C MET A 81 2.21 -13.05 -12.36
N GLU A 82 1.64 -13.62 -13.42
CA GLU A 82 1.66 -13.00 -14.75
C GLU A 82 0.78 -11.73 -14.80
N GLY A 83 -0.40 -11.79 -14.18
CA GLY A 83 -1.34 -10.67 -14.09
C GLY A 83 -0.72 -9.43 -13.44
N MET A 84 0.15 -9.60 -12.43
CA MET A 84 0.84 -8.49 -11.77
C MET A 84 1.69 -7.64 -12.72
N LYS A 85 2.18 -8.18 -13.84
CA LYS A 85 2.98 -7.43 -14.81
C LYS A 85 2.18 -6.36 -15.56
N THR A 86 0.87 -6.55 -15.69
CA THR A 86 -0.04 -5.69 -16.47
C THR A 86 -1.09 -4.99 -15.62
N VAL A 87 -1.12 -5.25 -14.32
CA VAL A 87 -2.13 -4.70 -13.39
C VAL A 87 -2.13 -3.16 -13.35
N SER A 88 -1.03 -2.53 -13.77
CA SER A 88 -0.87 -1.08 -13.84
C SER A 88 -1.26 -0.46 -15.19
N ASP A 89 -1.61 -1.27 -16.20
CA ASP A 89 -1.87 -0.79 -17.57
C ASP A 89 -3.15 0.04 -17.70
N LYS A 90 -4.13 -0.24 -16.84
CA LYS A 90 -5.45 0.39 -16.85
C LYS A 90 -5.65 1.38 -15.70
N LEU A 91 -4.56 1.90 -15.13
CA LEU A 91 -4.66 2.96 -14.13
C LEU A 91 -5.17 4.25 -14.79
N TYR A 92 -5.91 5.03 -14.00
CA TYR A 92 -6.49 6.32 -14.39
C TYR A 92 -5.71 7.48 -13.79
N ASP A 93 -6.07 8.70 -14.17
CA ASP A 93 -5.37 9.92 -13.80
C ASP A 93 -5.29 10.10 -12.28
N ASP A 94 -4.09 10.43 -11.80
CA ASP A 94 -3.86 10.73 -10.41
C ASP A 94 -4.33 12.15 -10.07
N PRO A 95 -5.08 12.36 -8.97
CA PRO A 95 -5.61 13.66 -8.61
C PRO A 95 -4.53 14.66 -8.14
N THR A 96 -3.28 14.24 -8.00
CA THR A 96 -2.20 15.05 -7.42
C THR A 96 -1.05 15.35 -8.38
N LEU A 97 -0.76 14.46 -9.33
CA LEU A 97 0.42 14.58 -10.21
C LEU A 97 0.06 14.23 -11.66
N PRO A 98 0.29 15.13 -12.63
CA PRO A 98 -0.12 14.94 -14.02
C PRO A 98 0.67 13.84 -14.75
N PHE A 99 1.85 13.48 -14.23
CA PHE A 99 2.70 12.41 -14.74
C PHE A 99 2.50 11.07 -14.02
N ARG A 100 1.43 10.96 -13.21
CA ARG A 100 1.12 9.77 -12.42
C ARG A 100 -0.29 9.28 -12.73
N ARG A 101 -0.44 7.96 -12.71
CA ARG A 101 -1.72 7.26 -12.72
C ARG A 101 -1.77 6.36 -11.52
N SER A 102 -2.89 6.35 -10.81
CA SER A 102 -2.98 5.60 -9.57
C SER A 102 -4.37 5.13 -9.21
N ARG A 103 -4.39 4.11 -8.35
CA ARG A 103 -5.57 3.65 -7.61
C ARG A 103 -5.18 3.34 -6.17
N ASN A 104 -6.13 3.53 -5.26
CA ASN A 104 -5.94 3.31 -3.83
C ASN A 104 -6.84 2.19 -3.30
N GLY A 105 -6.35 1.45 -2.32
CA GLY A 105 -7.15 0.51 -1.54
C GLY A 105 -6.71 0.51 -0.10
N ARG A 106 -7.56 -0.02 0.78
CA ARG A 106 -7.29 -0.10 2.21
C ARG A 106 -7.56 -1.50 2.71
N PHE A 107 -6.64 -2.03 3.49
CA PHE A 107 -6.77 -3.36 4.06
C PHE A 107 -6.53 -3.30 5.57
N CYS A 108 -7.25 -4.14 6.31
CA CYS A 108 -6.97 -4.42 7.71
C CYS A 108 -6.31 -5.80 7.79
N ALA A 109 -5.07 -5.85 8.27
CA ALA A 109 -4.45 -7.07 8.73
C ALA A 109 -4.82 -7.25 10.22
N ASP A 110 -5.75 -8.16 10.48
CA ASP A 110 -6.18 -8.53 11.83
C ASP A 110 -5.35 -9.73 12.29
N MET A 111 -4.39 -9.45 13.18
CA MET A 111 -3.42 -10.44 13.65
C MET A 111 -4.04 -11.42 14.66
N GLU A 112 -5.11 -11.01 15.36
CA GLU A 112 -5.84 -11.84 16.32
C GLU A 112 -6.61 -12.94 15.59
N ASN A 113 -7.36 -12.54 14.56
CA ASN A 113 -8.18 -13.44 13.76
C ASN A 113 -7.41 -14.07 12.58
N LYS A 114 -6.18 -13.62 12.34
CA LYS A 114 -5.33 -14.05 11.21
C LYS A 114 -6.02 -13.85 9.87
N THR A 115 -6.61 -12.67 9.67
CA THR A 115 -7.33 -12.33 8.44
C THR A 115 -6.80 -11.04 7.82
N LEU A 116 -6.93 -10.95 6.49
CA LEU A 116 -6.76 -9.71 5.75
C LEU A 116 -8.11 -9.33 5.15
N GLN A 117 -8.59 -8.12 5.47
CA GLN A 117 -9.92 -7.67 5.09
C GLN A 117 -9.83 -6.38 4.29
N ARG A 118 -10.55 -6.29 3.16
CA ARG A 118 -10.74 -5.02 2.44
C ARG A 118 -11.57 -4.09 3.33
N LEU A 119 -11.05 -2.90 3.57
CA LEU A 119 -11.77 -1.84 4.26
C LEU A 119 -12.54 -0.98 3.27
N ALA A 120 -13.55 -0.28 3.79
CA ALA A 120 -14.29 0.72 3.04
C ALA A 120 -13.35 1.83 2.53
N PHE A 121 -13.75 2.40 1.40
CA PHE A 121 -13.13 3.59 0.85
C PHE A 121 -13.01 4.69 1.91
N GLN A 122 -11.87 5.38 1.90
CA GLN A 122 -11.65 6.58 2.69
C GLN A 122 -10.80 7.56 1.87
N PRO A 123 -11.18 8.86 1.81
CA PRO A 123 -10.32 9.88 1.25
C PRO A 123 -8.95 9.91 1.95
N PHE A 124 -7.92 10.22 1.20
CA PHE A 124 -6.54 10.22 1.69
C PHE A 124 -6.05 11.65 1.90
N ALA A 125 -5.43 11.91 3.05
CA ALA A 125 -4.78 13.16 3.35
C ALA A 125 -3.42 12.86 3.99
N LEU A 126 -2.42 13.67 3.67
CA LEU A 126 -1.15 13.68 4.38
C LEU A 126 -0.94 15.10 4.90
N SER A 127 -0.56 15.20 6.16
CA SER A 127 -0.42 16.45 6.89
C SER A 127 1.04 16.75 7.22
N ALA A 128 1.34 18.02 7.55
CA ALA A 128 2.70 18.43 7.88
C ALA A 128 3.16 17.77 9.19
N GLU A 129 2.22 17.45 10.08
CA GLU A 129 2.40 16.69 11.31
C GLU A 129 2.85 15.24 11.04
N GLU A 130 2.56 14.71 9.86
CA GLU A 130 3.01 13.39 9.38
C GLU A 130 4.30 13.49 8.54
N ASP A 131 5.01 14.62 8.63
CA ASP A 131 6.25 14.92 7.92
C ASP A 131 6.09 15.11 6.39
N PHE A 132 4.85 15.33 5.94
CA PHE A 132 4.54 15.61 4.54
C PHE A 132 4.69 17.11 4.22
N LYS A 133 5.89 17.50 3.77
CA LYS A 133 6.27 18.89 3.45
C LYS A 133 6.07 19.24 1.98
N ARG A 134 4.81 19.35 1.55
CA ARG A 134 4.43 19.87 0.23
C ARG A 134 3.43 21.02 0.34
N TYR A 135 3.35 21.84 -0.72
CA TYR A 135 2.40 22.96 -0.82
C TYR A 135 0.91 22.56 -0.68
N ASP A 136 0.58 21.28 -0.81
CA ASP A 136 -0.77 20.74 -0.69
C ASP A 136 -0.96 19.83 0.54
N SER A 137 -0.08 19.96 1.52
CA SER A 137 -0.24 19.32 2.83
C SER A 137 -1.60 19.67 3.45
N GLY A 138 -2.25 18.67 4.06
CA GLY A 138 -3.60 18.77 4.61
C GLY A 138 -4.74 18.74 3.59
N LYS A 139 -4.46 18.69 2.28
CA LYS A 139 -5.53 18.56 1.27
C LYS A 139 -6.06 17.13 1.21
N VAL A 140 -7.39 17.03 1.19
CA VAL A 140 -8.11 15.77 0.97
C VAL A 140 -8.02 15.38 -0.50
N ARG A 141 -7.59 14.15 -0.75
CA ARG A 141 -7.44 13.55 -2.08
C ARG A 141 -8.38 12.36 -2.22
N VAL A 142 -9.07 12.31 -3.35
CA VAL A 142 -9.99 11.22 -3.70
C VAL A 142 -9.36 10.47 -4.86
N PHE A 143 -8.88 9.26 -4.59
CA PHE A 143 -8.31 8.35 -5.58
C PHE A 143 -9.37 7.34 -6.02
N ASP A 144 -9.28 6.87 -7.25
CA ASP A 144 -10.06 5.72 -7.71
C ASP A 144 -9.68 4.47 -6.90
N GLU A 145 -10.66 3.60 -6.64
CA GLU A 145 -10.43 2.38 -5.89
C GLU A 145 -9.73 1.30 -6.73
N ILE A 146 -8.87 0.50 -6.09
CA ILE A 146 -8.35 -0.72 -6.73
C ILE A 146 -9.50 -1.68 -7.06
N GLU A 147 -9.36 -2.34 -8.19
CA GLU A 147 -10.34 -3.29 -8.74
C GLU A 147 -9.97 -4.75 -8.44
N ASP A 148 -10.89 -5.65 -8.77
CA ASP A 148 -10.79 -7.10 -8.56
C ASP A 148 -9.54 -7.72 -9.17
N ASN A 149 -9.07 -7.20 -10.32
CA ASN A 149 -7.85 -7.68 -10.96
C ASN A 149 -6.59 -7.54 -10.09
N LEU A 150 -6.61 -6.63 -9.11
CA LEU A 150 -5.52 -6.44 -8.15
C LEU A 150 -5.88 -7.00 -6.77
N GLN A 151 -7.05 -6.65 -6.21
CA GLN A 151 -7.38 -7.04 -4.84
C GLN A 151 -7.63 -8.55 -4.67
N LEU A 152 -8.10 -9.23 -5.73
CA LEU A 152 -8.33 -10.68 -5.72
C LEU A 152 -7.09 -11.47 -6.20
N ASN A 153 -6.06 -10.79 -6.67
CA ASN A 153 -4.83 -11.43 -7.16
C ASN A 153 -4.07 -12.10 -6.00
N THR A 154 -3.82 -13.41 -6.11
CA THR A 154 -3.15 -14.17 -5.05
C THR A 154 -1.70 -13.77 -4.82
N ALA A 155 -1.02 -13.16 -5.80
CA ALA A 155 0.33 -12.63 -5.61
C ALA A 155 0.32 -11.38 -4.71
N LEU A 156 -0.64 -10.46 -4.88
CA LEU A 156 -0.82 -9.34 -3.95
C LEU A 156 -1.15 -9.85 -2.54
N GLN A 157 -2.03 -10.84 -2.42
CA GLN A 157 -2.41 -11.40 -1.12
C GLN A 157 -1.21 -12.07 -0.43
N ALA A 158 -0.40 -12.83 -1.16
CA ALA A 158 0.86 -13.38 -0.66
C ALA A 158 1.86 -12.29 -0.27
N LEU A 159 1.90 -11.17 -1.00
CA LEU A 159 2.74 -10.02 -0.70
C LEU A 159 2.30 -9.31 0.59
N MET A 160 0.99 -9.25 0.85
CA MET A 160 0.45 -8.75 2.12
C MET A 160 0.81 -9.67 3.29
N VAL A 161 0.76 -10.98 3.10
CA VAL A 161 1.26 -11.94 4.11
C VAL A 161 2.75 -11.71 4.36
N PHE A 162 3.56 -11.60 3.31
CA PHE A 162 4.99 -11.32 3.43
C PHE A 162 5.22 -10.06 4.26
N LYS A 163 4.52 -8.96 3.94
CA LYS A 163 4.60 -7.69 4.69
C LYS A 163 4.25 -7.88 6.16
N VAL A 164 3.14 -8.55 6.44
CA VAL A 164 2.66 -8.85 7.80
C VAL A 164 3.69 -9.66 8.58
N ALA A 165 4.28 -10.70 7.96
CA ALA A 165 5.32 -11.51 8.57
C ALA A 165 6.57 -10.68 8.90
N MET A 166 6.98 -9.77 8.03
CA MET A 166 8.13 -8.88 8.24
C MET A 166 7.91 -7.92 9.42
N ILE A 167 6.72 -7.31 9.54
CA ILE A 167 6.47 -6.28 10.56
C ILE A 167 5.95 -6.83 11.90
N HIS A 168 5.54 -8.10 11.94
CA HIS A 168 4.90 -8.69 13.11
C HIS A 168 5.77 -8.54 14.37
N GLY A 169 5.21 -7.96 15.44
CA GLY A 169 5.86 -7.83 16.74
C GLY A 169 7.06 -6.87 16.80
N ILE A 170 7.22 -5.98 15.82
CA ILE A 170 8.26 -4.95 15.85
C ILE A 170 7.78 -3.79 16.73
N GLY A 171 8.62 -3.40 17.70
CA GLY A 171 8.41 -2.19 18.48
C GLY A 171 8.68 -0.95 17.64
N ILE A 172 7.73 -0.01 17.64
CA ILE A 172 7.76 1.24 16.88
C ILE A 172 7.35 2.42 17.76
N PRO A 173 7.83 3.65 17.47
CA PRO A 173 7.29 4.85 18.08
C PRO A 173 5.81 5.04 17.71
N HIS A 174 4.96 5.27 18.69
CA HIS A 174 3.53 5.48 18.45
C HIS A 174 3.28 6.88 17.86
N ARG A 175 2.48 6.93 16.79
CA ARG A 175 1.95 8.17 16.21
C ARG A 175 0.68 8.61 16.94
N PRO A 176 0.41 9.91 17.01
CA PRO A 176 -0.83 10.41 17.62
C PRO A 176 -2.06 9.91 16.86
N LEU A 177 -3.20 9.85 17.55
CA LEU A 177 -4.52 9.52 16.98
C LEU A 177 -4.69 8.07 16.44
N LEU A 178 -3.68 7.20 16.62
CA LEU A 178 -3.78 5.77 16.32
C LEU A 178 -3.92 4.93 17.59
N ASN A 179 -4.61 3.79 17.48
CA ASN A 179 -4.79 2.84 18.56
C ASN A 179 -3.77 1.69 18.44
N TYR A 180 -2.64 1.82 19.12
CA TYR A 180 -1.60 0.79 19.15
C TYR A 180 -1.87 -0.36 20.14
N ASP A 181 -2.91 -0.26 20.97
CA ASP A 181 -3.34 -1.37 21.83
C ASP A 181 -4.09 -2.45 21.02
N ALA A 182 -4.59 -2.10 19.83
CA ALA A 182 -5.19 -3.05 18.92
C ALA A 182 -4.10 -3.82 18.15
N ASN A 183 -4.18 -5.15 18.14
CA ASN A 183 -3.29 -5.98 17.32
C ASN A 183 -3.79 -6.06 15.86
N LYS A 184 -3.95 -4.89 15.23
CA LYS A 184 -4.50 -4.71 13.89
C LYS A 184 -3.74 -3.62 13.15
N TRP A 185 -3.48 -3.85 11.87
CA TRP A 185 -2.75 -2.92 11.02
C TRP A 185 -3.59 -2.46 9.85
N VAL A 186 -3.69 -1.16 9.65
CA VAL A 186 -4.28 -0.58 8.44
C VAL A 186 -3.19 -0.40 7.40
N CYS A 187 -3.33 -1.07 6.26
CA CYS A 187 -2.47 -0.89 5.11
C CYS A 187 -3.20 -0.06 4.06
N ALA A 188 -2.69 1.15 3.80
CA ALA A 188 -3.00 1.85 2.56
C ALA A 188 -2.18 1.23 1.42
N LEU A 189 -2.83 0.84 0.34
CA LEU A 189 -2.20 0.31 -0.86
C LEU A 189 -2.36 1.33 -1.98
N PHE A 190 -1.26 1.71 -2.61
CA PHE A 190 -1.26 2.50 -3.83
C PHE A 190 -0.69 1.67 -4.97
N ASN A 191 -1.48 1.48 -6.03
CA ASN A 191 -0.99 0.98 -7.31
C ASN A 191 -0.68 2.19 -8.18
N VAL A 192 0.58 2.36 -8.56
CA VAL A 192 1.08 3.59 -9.17
C VAL A 192 1.84 3.29 -10.44
N ARG A 193 1.53 4.04 -11.50
CA ARG A 193 2.34 4.14 -12.71
C ARG A 193 2.74 5.59 -12.92
N THR A 194 4.05 5.82 -12.97
CA THR A 194 4.63 7.08 -13.42
C THR A 194 4.96 6.98 -14.90
N PHE A 195 4.72 8.04 -15.66
CA PHE A 195 5.03 8.08 -17.08
C PHE A 195 5.59 9.44 -17.49
N THR A 196 6.39 9.43 -18.55
CA THR A 196 6.85 10.64 -19.24
C THR A 196 6.61 10.48 -20.73
N ASN A 197 6.27 11.57 -21.41
CA ASN A 197 6.16 11.61 -22.86
C ASN A 197 6.59 13.00 -23.37
N LYS A 198 6.38 13.29 -24.66
CA LYS A 198 6.77 14.58 -25.26
C LYS A 198 6.09 15.81 -24.64
N ASP A 199 4.92 15.63 -24.00
CA ASP A 199 4.09 16.70 -23.45
C ASP A 199 4.08 16.68 -21.90
N VAL A 200 4.52 15.58 -21.28
CA VAL A 200 4.48 15.35 -19.83
C VAL A 200 5.85 14.92 -19.34
N GLN A 201 6.48 15.77 -18.55
CA GLN A 201 7.75 15.48 -17.90
C GLN A 201 7.52 15.10 -16.43
N GLY A 202 8.20 14.05 -15.98
CA GLY A 202 8.28 13.69 -14.58
C GLY A 202 9.30 14.58 -13.88
N GLU A 203 8.98 15.00 -12.67
CA GLU A 203 9.84 15.87 -11.86
C GLU A 203 10.31 15.13 -10.61
N PRO A 204 11.50 15.45 -10.08
CA PRO A 204 11.89 15.01 -8.74
C PRO A 204 10.80 15.37 -7.72
N ALA A 205 10.69 14.58 -6.65
CA ALA A 205 9.75 14.88 -5.59
C ALA A 205 10.00 16.30 -5.06
N LEU A 206 9.00 17.17 -5.18
CA LEU A 206 9.08 18.55 -4.68
C LEU A 206 9.31 18.61 -3.16
N GLU A 207 8.98 17.52 -2.47
CA GLU A 207 9.15 17.31 -1.04
C GLU A 207 10.61 17.05 -0.64
N GLY A 208 11.52 16.77 -1.59
CA GLY A 208 12.87 16.32 -1.28
C GLY A 208 12.89 14.96 -0.58
N VAL A 209 13.91 14.72 0.25
CA VAL A 209 13.94 13.54 1.15
C VAL A 209 12.75 13.62 2.10
N HIS A 210 12.01 12.52 2.23
CA HIS A 210 10.81 12.45 3.06
C HIS A 210 10.61 11.07 3.68
N SER A 211 9.73 11.03 4.68
CA SER A 211 9.11 9.80 5.18
C SER A 211 7.64 9.75 4.76
N ASP A 212 7.08 8.55 4.63
CA ASP A 212 5.70 8.37 4.14
C ASP A 212 4.60 8.68 5.18
N GLY A 213 4.98 9.11 6.39
CA GLY A 213 4.01 9.36 7.46
C GLY A 213 3.36 8.10 8.05
N VAL A 214 3.91 6.91 7.79
CA VAL A 214 3.41 5.63 8.30
C VAL A 214 4.47 4.88 9.12
N ASP A 215 4.05 3.83 9.82
CA ASP A 215 4.96 3.02 10.66
C ASP A 215 5.90 2.13 9.83
N HIS A 216 5.38 1.57 8.72
CA HIS A 216 6.13 0.69 7.83
C HIS A 216 5.71 0.88 6.37
N THR A 217 6.70 1.18 5.52
CA THR A 217 6.54 1.23 4.06
C THR A 217 7.10 -0.03 3.41
N MET A 218 6.41 -0.51 2.38
CA MET A 218 6.93 -1.50 1.45
C MET A 218 6.64 -1.02 0.04
N THR A 219 7.70 -0.81 -0.74
CA THR A 219 7.62 -0.44 -2.16
C THR A 219 7.96 -1.66 -3.00
N THR A 220 7.07 -2.01 -3.92
CA THR A 220 7.26 -3.15 -4.82
C THR A 220 7.37 -2.66 -6.25
N TYR A 221 8.51 -2.92 -6.86
CA TYR A 221 8.75 -2.58 -8.25
C TYR A 221 8.14 -3.65 -9.16
N LEU A 222 7.11 -3.28 -9.93
CA LEU A 222 6.40 -4.20 -10.83
C LEU A 222 6.99 -4.23 -12.24
N GLY A 223 7.67 -3.16 -12.66
CA GLY A 223 8.34 -3.10 -13.95
C GLY A 223 8.50 -1.69 -14.49
N SER A 224 9.25 -1.58 -15.58
CA SER A 224 9.45 -0.37 -16.37
C SER A 224 9.56 -0.71 -17.84
N ASN A 225 9.38 0.30 -18.68
CA ASN A 225 9.75 0.24 -20.08
C ASN A 225 10.40 1.56 -20.49
N ASN A 226 11.39 1.50 -21.38
CA ASN A 226 12.04 2.66 -21.99
C ASN A 226 12.61 3.68 -20.96
N MET A 227 13.25 3.17 -19.91
CA MET A 227 13.94 3.97 -18.89
C MET A 227 15.45 3.95 -19.11
N THR A 228 16.11 5.09 -18.88
CA THR A 228 17.57 5.12 -18.77
C THR A 228 17.99 4.68 -17.36
N PRO A 229 19.24 4.25 -17.16
CA PRO A 229 19.72 3.84 -15.83
C PRO A 229 19.63 4.93 -14.75
N SER A 230 19.52 6.21 -15.14
CA SER A 230 19.42 7.35 -14.24
C SER A 230 17.97 7.75 -13.93
N SER A 231 16.97 7.04 -14.46
CA SER A 231 15.56 7.37 -14.25
C SER A 231 15.01 6.73 -12.97
N ALA A 232 14.29 7.52 -12.17
CA ALA A 232 13.57 7.07 -10.96
C ALA A 232 14.40 6.21 -10.00
N VAL A 233 15.67 6.58 -9.81
CA VAL A 233 16.57 5.93 -8.84
C VAL A 233 16.02 6.18 -7.44
N THR A 234 15.94 5.12 -6.64
CA THR A 234 15.58 5.21 -5.22
C THR A 234 16.86 5.45 -4.44
N TYR A 235 16.83 6.44 -3.55
CA TYR A 235 17.89 6.70 -2.58
C TYR A 235 17.29 6.56 -1.19
N MET A 236 17.87 5.72 -0.34
CA MET A 236 17.49 5.69 1.07
C MET A 236 18.44 6.55 1.90
N HIS A 237 17.89 7.14 2.96
CA HIS A 237 18.63 7.98 3.88
C HIS A 237 18.41 7.49 5.31
N GLU A 238 19.39 7.73 6.16
CA GLU A 238 19.27 7.47 7.60
C GLU A 238 18.18 8.38 8.20
N MET A 239 17.61 7.95 9.33
CA MET A 239 16.52 8.67 10.00
C MET A 239 16.94 10.06 10.52
N GLU A 240 18.25 10.32 10.63
CA GLU A 240 18.82 11.61 11.02
C GLU A 240 18.91 12.62 9.87
N GLU A 241 18.63 12.23 8.61
CA GLU A 241 18.63 13.15 7.48
C GLU A 241 17.49 14.17 7.58
N THR A 242 17.70 15.35 6.99
CA THR A 242 16.74 16.45 7.11
C THR A 242 15.57 16.29 6.14
N THR A 243 14.36 16.02 6.63
CA THR A 243 13.16 16.02 5.77
C THR A 243 12.98 17.36 5.04
N GLY A 244 12.78 17.31 3.73
CA GLY A 244 12.67 18.48 2.86
C GLY A 244 13.94 18.80 2.07
N ILE A 245 15.09 18.22 2.45
CA ILE A 245 16.37 18.53 1.82
C ILE A 245 16.39 18.02 0.37
N GLN A 246 16.98 18.80 -0.53
CA GLN A 246 17.13 18.38 -1.92
C GLN A 246 18.22 17.31 -2.02
N ILE A 247 18.05 16.39 -2.97
CA ILE A 247 18.97 15.26 -3.14
C ILE A 247 20.44 15.68 -3.33
N HIS A 248 20.69 16.82 -3.99
CA HIS A 248 22.05 17.31 -4.22
C HIS A 248 22.71 17.94 -2.98
N GLU A 249 21.94 18.12 -1.90
CA GLU A 249 22.39 18.71 -0.62
C GLU A 249 22.54 17.65 0.48
N THR A 250 22.10 16.41 0.24
CA THR A 250 22.21 15.31 1.22
C THR A 250 23.65 14.87 1.42
N LYS A 251 23.98 14.37 2.61
CA LYS A 251 25.36 14.03 2.99
C LYS A 251 25.74 12.57 2.74
N THR A 252 24.74 11.68 2.74
CA THR A 252 24.92 10.23 2.69
C THR A 252 23.70 9.57 2.06
N HIS A 253 23.95 8.53 1.24
CA HIS A 253 22.92 7.66 0.68
C HIS A 253 23.20 6.22 1.10
N LEU A 254 22.15 5.51 1.48
CA LEU A 254 22.15 4.08 1.75
C LEU A 254 21.49 3.39 0.55
N VAL A 255 22.28 3.10 -0.49
CA VAL A 255 21.84 2.49 -1.76
C VAL A 255 20.99 3.41 -2.62
#